data_AF-A0A212U7U4-F1
#
_entry.id   AF-A0A212U7U4-F1
#
_cell.length_a   1.000
_cell.length_b   1.000
_cell.length_c   1.000
_cell.angle_alpha   90.00
_cell.angle_beta   90.00
_cell.angle_gamma   90.00
#
_symmetry.space_group_name_H-M   'P 1'
#
loop_
_entity.id
_entity.type
_entity.pdbx_description
1 polymer ?
#
loop_
_entity_poly.entity_id
_entity_poly.type
_entity_poly.pdbx_seq_one_letter_code
_entity_poly.pdbx_strand_id
1 'polypeptide(L)'
;MDRTGTAPREAEELEAELARARQRVARAGLDPAWPQEAGRLAQRWADEEAAEQGWEPVELVVSSPAALPDVLAAVARHRLAGATDGREAARTMADDLADLRRRHGG
;
A
#
# COMPACT_ATOMS: atom_id res chain seq x y z
N MET A 1 34.30 17.84 12.65
CA MET A 1 33.35 16.99 13.40
C MET A 1 32.22 16.65 12.45
N ASP A 2 32.32 15.45 11.88
CA ASP A 2 31.49 14.90 10.81
C ASP A 2 30.04 14.64 11.25
N ARG A 3 29.07 15.05 10.43
CA ARG A 3 27.62 14.75 10.60
C ARG A 3 27.06 14.00 9.38
N THR A 4 27.85 13.09 8.80
CA THR A 4 27.52 12.44 7.50
C THR A 4 27.26 10.94 7.61
N GLY A 5 27.08 10.39 8.82
CA GLY A 5 27.03 8.94 9.06
C GLY A 5 25.68 8.35 9.48
N THR A 6 24.63 9.15 9.66
CA THR A 6 23.35 8.69 10.25
C THR A 6 22.30 8.24 9.23
N ALA A 7 22.23 8.88 8.06
CA ALA A 7 21.24 8.57 7.03
C ALA A 7 21.26 7.11 6.50
N PRO A 8 22.41 6.45 6.25
CA PRO A 8 22.40 5.08 5.76
C PRO A 8 21.98 4.08 6.84
N ARG A 9 22.27 4.37 8.11
CA ARG A 9 21.96 3.48 9.23
C ARG A 9 20.48 3.52 9.60
N GLU A 10 19.86 4.69 9.55
CA GLU A 10 18.41 4.85 9.74
C GLU A 10 17.62 4.16 8.62
N ALA A 11 18.09 4.24 7.38
CA ALA A 11 17.47 3.53 6.25
C ALA A 11 17.58 1.99 6.39
N GLU A 12 18.71 1.47 6.84
CA GLU A 12 18.91 0.04 7.10
C GLU A 12 18.05 -0.47 8.28
N GLU A 13 17.92 0.32 9.35
CA GLU A 13 17.05 -0.01 10.49
C GLU A 13 15.57 -0.02 10.08
N LEU A 14 15.15 0.95 9.26
CA LEU A 14 13.80 1.02 8.71
C LEU A 14 13.51 -0.18 7.80
N GLU A 15 14.44 -0.55 6.92
CA GLU A 15 14.27 -1.70 6.01
C GLU A 15 14.23 -3.02 6.79
N ALA A 16 15.01 -3.15 7.87
CA ALA A 16 14.97 -4.30 8.77
C ALA A 16 13.66 -4.37 9.58
N GLU A 17 13.10 -3.22 9.97
CA GLU A 17 11.78 -3.15 10.62
C GLU A 17 10.65 -3.51 9.65
N LEU A 18 10.70 -3.01 8.42
CA LEU A 18 9.80 -3.39 7.32
C LEU A 18 9.88 -4.89 7.03
N ALA A 19 11.08 -5.46 6.92
CA ALA A 19 11.26 -6.90 6.72
C ALA A 19 10.63 -7.72 7.87
N ARG A 20 10.74 -7.27 9.12
CA ARG A 20 10.12 -7.89 10.30
C ARG A 20 8.60 -7.73 10.30
N ALA A 21 8.07 -6.60 9.84
CA ALA A 21 6.63 -6.41 9.66
C ALA A 21 6.08 -7.35 8.57
N ARG A 22 6.74 -7.43 7.41
CA ARG A 22 6.43 -8.33 6.29
C ARG A 22 6.43 -9.81 6.74
N GLN A 23 7.42 -10.24 7.54
CA GLN A 23 7.44 -11.59 8.10
C GLN A 23 6.31 -11.88 9.09
N ARG A 24 5.93 -10.90 9.93
CA ARG A 24 4.81 -11.07 10.87
C ARG A 24 3.49 -11.23 10.12
N VAL A 25 3.27 -10.41 9.10
CA VAL A 25 2.12 -10.50 8.19
C VAL A 25 2.10 -11.86 7.46
N ALA A 26 3.23 -12.30 6.90
CA ALA A 26 3.32 -13.61 6.25
C ALA A 26 3.08 -14.81 7.20
N ARG A 27 3.40 -14.69 8.49
CA ARG A 27 3.16 -15.73 9.51
C ARG A 27 1.79 -15.66 10.18
N ALA A 28 1.05 -14.56 10.03
CA ALA A 28 -0.19 -14.33 10.78
C ALA A 28 -1.39 -15.19 10.34
N GLY A 29 -1.24 -16.07 9.35
CA GLY A 29 -2.39 -16.82 8.83
C GLY A 29 -3.35 -15.89 8.10
N LEU A 30 -2.80 -15.03 7.24
CA LEU A 30 -3.59 -14.28 6.26
C LEU A 30 -4.46 -15.27 5.48
N ASP A 31 -5.71 -14.89 5.23
CA ASP A 31 -6.55 -15.60 4.27
C ASP A 31 -5.74 -15.76 2.96
N PRO A 32 -5.67 -16.97 2.37
CA PRO A 32 -5.03 -17.18 1.06
C PRO A 32 -5.55 -16.25 -0.04
N ALA A 33 -6.77 -15.72 0.10
CA ALA A 33 -7.34 -14.73 -0.80
C ALA A 33 -6.79 -13.30 -0.60
N TRP A 34 -6.18 -12.99 0.55
CA TRP A 34 -5.70 -11.65 0.89
C TRP A 34 -4.80 -11.04 -0.19
N PRO A 35 -3.77 -11.73 -0.74
CA PRO A 35 -2.92 -11.12 -1.76
C PRO A 35 -3.69 -10.71 -3.02
N GLN A 36 -4.66 -11.52 -3.42
CA GLN A 36 -5.42 -11.30 -4.65
C GLN A 36 -6.40 -10.14 -4.48
N GLU A 37 -7.11 -10.08 -3.35
CA GLU A 37 -8.06 -9.00 -3.07
C GLU A 37 -7.33 -7.67 -2.77
N ALA A 38 -6.20 -7.71 -2.07
CA ALA A 38 -5.33 -6.54 -1.88
C ALA A 38 -4.78 -6.00 -3.20
N GLY A 39 -4.37 -6.89 -4.12
CA GLY A 39 -3.94 -6.51 -5.46
C GLY A 39 -5.04 -5.86 -6.28
N ARG A 40 -6.26 -6.44 -6.27
CA ARG A 40 -7.44 -5.83 -6.93
C ARG A 40 -7.80 -4.48 -6.36
N LEU A 41 -7.71 -4.32 -5.04
CA LEU A 41 -7.98 -3.04 -4.38
C LEU A 41 -6.97 -1.97 -4.82
N ALA A 42 -5.67 -2.32 -4.82
CA ALA A 42 -4.62 -1.42 -5.29
C ALA A 42 -4.84 -1.01 -6.76
N GLN A 43 -5.18 -1.97 -7.63
CA GLN A 43 -5.46 -1.69 -9.05
C GLN A 43 -6.66 -0.76 -9.19
N ARG A 44 -7.76 -1.03 -8.49
CA ARG A 44 -8.98 -0.20 -8.55
C ARG A 44 -8.69 1.24 -8.16
N TRP A 45 -7.96 1.48 -7.07
CA TRP A 45 -7.60 2.85 -6.68
C TRP A 45 -6.68 3.53 -7.69
N ALA A 46 -5.75 2.80 -8.31
CA ALA A 46 -4.90 3.34 -9.37
C ALA A 46 -5.72 3.71 -10.62
N ASP A 47 -6.70 2.88 -10.99
CA ASP A 47 -7.60 3.15 -12.12
C ASP A 47 -8.52 4.34 -11.84
N GLU A 48 -9.06 4.45 -10.63
CA GLU A 48 -9.87 5.59 -10.20
C GLU A 48 -9.06 6.89 -10.24
N GLU A 49 -7.82 6.86 -9.75
CA GLU A 49 -6.91 8.01 -9.84
C GLU A 49 -6.60 8.37 -11.29
N ALA A 50 -6.26 7.38 -12.13
CA ALA A 50 -6.01 7.63 -13.54
C ALA A 50 -7.24 8.24 -14.23
N ALA A 51 -8.45 7.77 -13.93
CA ALA A 51 -9.69 8.32 -14.46
C ALA A 51 -9.94 9.77 -14.01
N GLU A 52 -9.71 10.09 -12.73
CA GLU A 52 -9.83 11.44 -12.19
C GLU A 52 -8.81 12.41 -12.81
N GLN A 53 -7.59 11.95 -13.09
CA GLN A 53 -6.52 12.75 -13.70
C GLN A 53 -6.54 12.76 -15.24
N GLY A 54 -7.40 11.95 -15.87
CA GLY A 54 -7.43 11.77 -17.32
C GLY A 54 -6.19 11.06 -17.88
N TRP A 55 -5.55 10.21 -17.08
CA TRP A 55 -4.41 9.37 -17.50
C TRP A 55 -4.88 8.02 -18.05
N GLU A 56 -4.03 7.39 -18.85
CA GLU A 56 -4.27 6.01 -19.28
C GLU A 56 -4.12 5.04 -18.08
N PRO A 57 -5.03 4.07 -17.91
CA PRO A 57 -4.90 3.05 -16.88
C PRO A 57 -3.61 2.24 -17.05
N VAL A 58 -2.96 1.92 -15.93
CA VAL A 58 -1.73 1.12 -15.92
C VAL A 58 -1.93 -0.10 -15.03
N GLU A 59 -1.52 -1.27 -15.53
CA GLU A 59 -1.50 -2.50 -14.75
C GLU A 59 -0.41 -2.45 -13.68
N LEU A 60 -0.80 -2.61 -12.42
CA LEU A 60 0.12 -2.70 -11.28
C LEU A 60 0.76 -4.09 -11.24
N VAL A 61 2.06 -4.14 -11.51
CA VAL A 61 2.85 -5.36 -11.39
C VAL A 61 3.45 -5.44 -9.98
N VAL A 62 2.96 -6.38 -9.16
CA VAL A 62 3.47 -6.61 -7.81
C VAL A 62 4.27 -7.91 -7.75
N SER A 63 5.59 -7.79 -7.65
CA SER A 63 6.52 -8.93 -7.74
C SER A 63 6.48 -9.88 -6.54
N SER A 64 5.83 -9.50 -5.44
CA SER A 64 5.71 -10.32 -4.24
C SER A 64 4.50 -9.93 -3.39
N PRO A 65 3.72 -10.90 -2.87
CA PRO A 65 2.64 -10.62 -1.92
C PRO A 65 3.09 -9.82 -0.70
N ALA A 66 4.34 -9.98 -0.26
CA ALA A 66 4.89 -9.26 0.88
C ALA A 66 5.03 -7.74 0.64
N ALA A 67 5.05 -7.30 -0.62
CA ALA A 67 5.13 -5.89 -0.99
C ALA A 67 3.76 -5.21 -1.11
N LEU A 68 2.66 -5.98 -1.09
CA LEU A 68 1.30 -5.43 -1.25
C LEU A 68 0.92 -4.34 -0.23
N PRO A 69 1.32 -4.40 1.05
CA PRO A 69 1.02 -3.31 1.98
C PRO A 69 1.70 -2.01 1.56
N ASP A 70 2.94 -2.10 1.08
CA ASP A 70 3.71 -0.94 0.63
C ASP A 70 3.13 -0.37 -0.67
N VAL A 71 2.69 -1.24 -1.59
CA VAL A 71 2.00 -0.84 -2.83
C VAL A 71 0.68 -0.14 -2.52
N LEU A 72 -0.15 -0.71 -1.65
CA LEU A 72 -1.40 -0.08 -1.20
C LEU A 72 -1.14 1.30 -0.60
N ALA A 73 -0.12 1.42 0.27
CA ALA A 73 0.26 2.70 0.86
C ALA A 73 0.80 3.72 -0.17
N ALA A 74 1.51 3.26 -1.20
CA ALA A 74 2.00 4.13 -2.28
C ALA A 74 0.85 4.66 -3.15
N VAL A 75 -0.06 3.78 -3.58
CA VAL A 75 -1.25 4.14 -4.38
C VAL A 75 -2.15 5.08 -3.56
N ALA A 76 -2.40 4.75 -2.30
CA ALA A 76 -3.16 5.59 -1.37
C ALA A 76 -2.60 7.01 -1.26
N ARG A 77 -1.28 7.17 -1.10
CA ARG A 77 -0.63 8.48 -1.01
C ARG A 77 -0.78 9.28 -2.30
N HIS A 78 -0.61 8.63 -3.45
CA HIS A 78 -0.80 9.29 -4.75
C HIS A 78 -2.24 9.77 -4.93
N ARG A 79 -3.21 8.90 -4.67
CA ARG A 79 -4.63 9.21 -4.76
C ARG A 79 -5.03 10.37 -3.86
N LEU A 80 -4.60 10.36 -2.60
CA LEU A 80 -4.88 11.46 -1.68
C LEU A 80 -4.24 12.78 -2.09
N ALA A 81 -3.10 12.74 -2.79
CA ALA A 81 -2.44 13.94 -3.28
C ALA A 81 -3.10 14.52 -4.55
N GLY A 82 -3.71 13.66 -5.37
CA GLY A 82 -4.37 14.06 -6.63
C GLY A 82 -5.88 14.26 -6.52
N ALA A 83 -6.53 13.74 -5.47
CA ALA A 83 -7.98 13.79 -5.30
C ALA A 83 -8.54 15.22 -5.25
N THR A 84 -9.61 15.45 -6.01
CA THR A 84 -10.37 16.72 -5.97
C THR A 84 -11.07 16.90 -4.62
N ASP A 85 -11.59 15.80 -4.04
CA ASP A 85 -12.08 15.75 -2.65
C ASP A 85 -11.27 14.73 -1.84
N GLY A 86 -10.20 15.22 -1.20
CA GLY A 86 -9.33 14.37 -0.38
C GLY A 86 -10.00 13.77 0.86
N ARG A 87 -11.09 14.36 1.40
CA ARG A 87 -11.79 13.78 2.55
C ARG A 87 -12.66 12.60 2.13
N GLU A 88 -13.37 12.74 1.02
CA GLU A 88 -14.14 11.65 0.44
C GLU A 88 -13.21 10.49 0.04
N ALA A 89 -12.11 10.79 -0.65
CA ALA A 89 -11.11 9.78 -1.01
C ALA A 89 -10.54 9.05 0.21
N ALA A 90 -10.13 9.79 1.25
CA ALA A 90 -9.62 9.19 2.50
C ALA A 90 -10.65 8.30 3.19
N ARG A 91 -11.92 8.72 3.22
CA ARG A 91 -13.00 7.94 3.84
C ARG A 91 -13.25 6.64 3.07
N THR A 92 -13.43 6.71 1.74
CA THR A 92 -13.66 5.54 0.89
C THR A 92 -12.51 4.54 1.02
N MET A 93 -11.28 5.02 0.98
CA MET A 93 -10.10 4.16 1.13
C MET A 93 -10.01 3.51 2.52
N ALA A 94 -10.37 4.24 3.58
CA ALA A 94 -10.40 3.68 4.93
C ALA A 94 -11.48 2.59 5.06
N ASP A 95 -12.67 2.81 4.48
CA ASP A 95 -13.76 1.85 4.47
C ASP A 95 -13.37 0.58 3.68
N ASP A 96 -12.72 0.75 2.54
CA ASP A 96 -12.18 -0.35 1.71
C ASP A 96 -11.15 -1.20 2.45
N LEU A 97 -10.17 -0.56 3.12
CA LEU A 97 -9.16 -1.29 3.91
C LEU A 97 -9.78 -2.00 5.12
N ALA A 98 -10.77 -1.38 5.76
CA ALA A 98 -11.50 -1.99 6.85
C ALA A 98 -12.30 -3.21 6.39
N ASP A 99 -12.90 -3.15 5.20
CA ASP A 99 -13.62 -4.28 4.60
C ASP A 99 -12.67 -5.41 4.19
N LEU A 100 -11.54 -5.09 3.54
CA LEU A 100 -10.48 -6.06 3.20
C LEU A 100 -9.99 -6.80 4.45
N ARG A 101 -9.68 -6.05 5.52
CA ARG A 101 -9.23 -6.61 6.80
C ARG A 101 -10.29 -7.52 7.43
N ARG A 102 -11.57 -7.10 7.40
CA ARG A 102 -12.69 -7.85 8.00
C ARG A 102 -12.93 -9.18 7.30
N ARG A 103 -12.84 -9.22 5.97
CA ARG A 103 -13.15 -10.40 5.16
C ARG A 103 -11.98 -11.38 5.06
N HIS A 104 -10.76 -10.86 4.97
CA HIS A 104 -9.59 -11.65 4.58
C HIS A 104 -8.47 -11.65 5.63
N GLY A 105 -8.71 -11.09 6.82
CA GLY A 105 -7.77 -11.16 7.94
C GLY A 105 -6.39 -10.65 7.58
N GLY A 106 -6.26 -9.33 7.39
CA GLY A 106 -4.97 -8.63 7.19
C GLY A 106 -4.17 -8.43 8.47
#